data_AF-G4YFK6-F1
#
_entry.id   AF-G4YFK6-F1
#
_cell.length_a   1.000
_cell.length_b   1.000
_cell.length_c   1.000
_cell.angle_alpha   90.00
_cell.angle_beta   90.00
_cell.angle_gamma   90.00
#
_symmetry.space_group_name_H-M   'P 1'
#
loop_
_entity.id
_entity.type
_entity.pdbx_description
1 polymer ?
#
loop_
_entity_poly.entity_id
_entity_poly.type
_entity_poly.pdbx_seq_one_letter_code
_entity_poly.pdbx_strand_id
1 'polypeptide(L)'
;MEPGDLNSDALPASPLPPTTDAGTRLSRAHRAKVCKGLLMSRLKVIEAMEDRLDKIAKYSFKLLNERDELATMLANEKEEAVRLATVLGVSVRETGYVVSYGVMLQQCFEALLEQD
;
A
#
# COMPACT_ATOMS: atom_id res chain seq x y z
N MET A 1 19.00 -89.71 31.85
CA MET A 1 18.19 -89.70 30.62
C MET A 1 16.83 -89.13 31.01
N GLU A 2 16.66 -87.84 30.69
CA GLU A 2 15.44 -87.01 30.59
C GLU A 2 14.50 -86.84 31.82
N PRO A 3 13.83 -85.68 31.95
CA PRO A 3 13.99 -84.78 33.09
C PRO A 3 12.68 -84.46 33.83
N GLY A 4 12.79 -83.84 35.02
CA GLY A 4 11.68 -83.31 35.79
C GLY A 4 11.61 -81.79 35.70
N ASP A 5 10.57 -81.32 35.03
CA ASP A 5 10.28 -79.95 34.65
C ASP A 5 9.84 -79.01 35.79
N LEU A 6 10.18 -77.72 35.60
CA LEU A 6 9.43 -76.50 35.94
C LEU A 6 9.08 -76.20 37.41
N ASN A 7 9.61 -75.08 37.94
CA ASN A 7 8.74 -73.92 38.20
C ASN A 7 9.55 -72.62 38.36
N SER A 8 9.50 -71.77 37.34
CA SER A 8 9.90 -70.35 37.42
C SER A 8 8.64 -69.54 37.68
N ASP A 9 8.38 -69.18 38.94
CA ASP A 9 7.31 -68.24 39.29
C ASP A 9 7.75 -66.81 38.92
N ALA A 10 7.65 -66.49 37.63
CA ALA A 10 7.63 -65.12 37.14
C ALA A 10 6.18 -64.61 37.19
N LEU A 11 5.93 -63.67 38.09
CA LEU A 11 4.66 -62.96 38.21
C LEU A 11 4.26 -62.34 36.86
N PRO A 12 2.97 -62.36 36.47
CA PRO A 12 2.53 -61.79 35.20
C PRO A 12 2.66 -60.28 35.25
N ALA A 13 3.50 -59.72 34.38
CA ALA A 13 3.50 -58.29 34.10
C ALA A 13 2.13 -57.90 33.54
N SER A 14 1.35 -57.15 34.32
CA SER A 14 0.14 -56.49 33.82
C SER A 14 0.48 -55.71 32.55
N PRO A 15 -0.23 -55.89 31.43
CA PRO A 15 -0.03 -55.07 30.26
C PRO A 15 -0.41 -53.62 30.62
N LEU A 16 0.54 -52.70 30.52
CA LEU A 16 0.25 -51.27 30.52
C LEU A 16 -0.76 -50.98 29.40
N PRO A 17 -1.80 -50.16 29.63
CA PRO A 17 -2.75 -49.81 28.60
C PRO A 17 -2.01 -49.20 27.40
N PRO A 18 -2.45 -49.48 26.16
CA PRO A 18 -1.77 -49.00 24.97
C PRO A 18 -1.66 -47.47 25.03
N THR A 19 -0.42 -47.00 24.99
CA THR A 19 -0.07 -45.59 24.90
C THR A 19 -0.87 -44.93 23.78
N THR A 20 -1.58 -43.87 24.14
CA THR A 20 -2.53 -43.12 23.33
C THR A 20 -1.83 -42.35 22.19
N ASP A 21 -1.22 -43.04 21.24
CA ASP A 21 -0.56 -42.42 20.08
C ASP A 21 -1.61 -41.90 19.06
N ALA A 22 -2.76 -42.58 18.96
CA ALA A 22 -3.87 -42.18 18.09
C ALA A 22 -4.44 -40.79 18.45
N GLY A 23 -4.60 -40.48 19.74
CA GLY A 23 -5.11 -39.19 20.20
C GLY A 23 -4.18 -38.02 19.85
N THR A 24 -2.87 -38.23 19.99
CA THR A 24 -1.85 -37.24 19.65
C THR A 24 -1.76 -36.99 18.14
N ARG A 25 -1.87 -38.05 17.32
CA ARG A 25 -1.87 -37.96 15.85
C ARG A 25 -3.13 -37.27 15.31
N LEU A 26 -4.31 -37.59 15.84
CA LEU A 26 -5.57 -36.91 15.49
C LEU A 26 -5.54 -35.42 15.86
N SER A 27 -5.00 -35.09 17.04
CA SER A 27 -4.81 -33.72 17.50
C SER A 27 -3.84 -32.93 16.61
N ARG A 28 -2.74 -33.56 16.17
CA ARG A 28 -1.78 -32.96 15.23
C ARG A 28 -2.40 -32.71 13.85
N ALA A 29 -3.14 -33.68 13.31
CA ALA A 29 -3.82 -33.54 12.02
C ALA A 29 -4.87 -32.42 12.04
N HIS A 30 -5.62 -32.31 13.14
CA HIS A 30 -6.58 -31.23 13.33
C HIS A 30 -5.89 -29.85 13.33
N ARG A 31 -4.81 -29.67 14.11
CA ARG A 31 -4.03 -28.42 14.11
C ARG A 31 -3.49 -28.08 12.73
N ALA A 32 -2.93 -29.06 12.01
CA ALA A 32 -2.43 -28.86 10.66
C ALA A 32 -3.52 -28.38 9.69
N LYS A 33 -4.74 -28.93 9.81
CA LYS A 33 -5.90 -28.50 9.02
C LYS A 33 -6.29 -27.05 9.33
N VAL A 34 -6.33 -26.68 10.61
CA VAL A 34 -6.62 -25.29 11.03
C VAL A 34 -5.56 -24.32 10.53
N CYS A 35 -4.27 -24.65 10.72
CA CYS A 35 -3.16 -23.82 10.24
C CYS A 35 -3.18 -23.65 8.72
N LYS A 36 -3.46 -24.72 7.96
CA LYS A 36 -3.61 -24.64 6.49
C LYS A 36 -4.73 -23.69 6.11
N GLY A 37 -5.89 -23.78 6.77
CA GLY A 37 -7.01 -22.88 6.52
C GLY A 37 -6.67 -21.42 6.78
N LEU A 38 -5.99 -21.15 7.91
CA LEU A 38 -5.56 -19.80 8.27
C LEU A 38 -4.53 -19.25 7.26
N LEU A 39 -3.54 -20.04 6.86
CA LEU A 39 -2.54 -19.64 5.87
C LEU A 39 -3.19 -19.30 4.52
N MET A 40 -4.11 -20.14 4.03
CA MET A 40 -4.84 -19.87 2.79
C MET A 40 -5.69 -18.60 2.89
N SER A 41 -6.33 -18.35 4.04
CA SER A 41 -7.08 -17.12 4.27
C SER A 41 -6.19 -15.89 4.27
N ARG A 42 -5.01 -15.96 4.91
CA ARG A 42 -4.04 -14.87 4.93
C ARG A 42 -3.46 -14.59 3.55
N LEU A 43 -3.14 -15.63 2.79
CA LEU A 43 -2.63 -15.50 1.42
C LEU A 43 -3.63 -14.74 0.53
N LYS A 44 -4.92 -15.11 0.56
CA LYS A 44 -5.97 -14.41 -0.20
C LYS A 44 -6.09 -12.93 0.16
N VAL A 45 -5.91 -12.58 1.43
CA VAL A 45 -5.94 -11.18 1.86
C VAL A 45 -4.73 -10.42 1.32
N ILE A 46 -3.54 -11.02 1.35
CA ILE A 46 -2.32 -10.43 0.79
C ILE A 46 -2.48 -10.21 -0.71
N GLU A 47 -2.93 -11.22 -1.46
CA GLU A 47 -3.17 -11.11 -2.92
C GLU A 47 -4.15 -9.95 -3.23
N ALA A 48 -5.24 -9.83 -2.47
CA ALA A 48 -6.19 -8.75 -2.64
C ALA A 48 -5.62 -7.36 -2.28
N MET A 49 -4.69 -7.29 -1.33
CA MET A 49 -3.99 -6.05 -0.97
C MET A 49 -2.98 -5.66 -2.06
N GLU A 50 -2.23 -6.62 -2.61
CA GLU A 50 -1.26 -6.41 -3.68
C GLU A 50 -1.97 -5.93 -4.96
N ASP A 51 -3.11 -6.53 -5.34
CA ASP A 51 -3.93 -6.09 -6.46
C ASP A 51 -4.42 -4.63 -6.30
N ARG A 52 -4.75 -4.23 -5.06
CA ARG A 52 -5.16 -2.85 -4.77
C ARG A 52 -3.98 -1.89 -4.87
N LEU A 53 -2.81 -2.30 -4.38
CA LEU A 53 -1.59 -1.51 -4.49
C LEU A 53 -1.17 -1.29 -5.95
N ASP A 54 -1.24 -2.32 -6.79
CA ASP A 54 -0.95 -2.19 -8.23
C ASP A 54 -1.89 -1.19 -8.92
N LYS A 55 -3.19 -1.24 -8.60
CA LYS A 55 -4.16 -0.27 -9.12
C LYS A 55 -3.82 1.16 -8.66
N ILE A 56 -3.54 1.35 -7.37
CA ILE A 56 -3.15 2.66 -6.82
C ILE A 56 -1.91 3.17 -7.55
N ALA A 57 -0.86 2.35 -7.69
CA ALA A 57 0.37 2.73 -8.37
C ALA A 57 0.13 3.18 -9.82
N LYS A 58 -0.71 2.46 -10.57
CA LYS A 58 -1.11 2.83 -11.94
C LYS A 58 -1.83 4.17 -12.00
N TYR A 59 -2.76 4.44 -11.10
CA TYR A 59 -3.46 5.72 -11.05
C TYR A 59 -2.56 6.86 -10.59
N SER A 60 -1.66 6.62 -9.63
CA SER A 60 -0.70 7.60 -9.17
C SER A 60 0.24 8.06 -10.30
N PHE A 61 0.67 7.15 -11.17
CA PHE A 61 1.48 7.51 -12.33
C PHE A 61 0.71 8.40 -13.32
N LYS A 62 -0.55 8.07 -13.62
CA LYS A 62 -1.40 8.92 -14.46
C LYS A 62 -1.57 10.31 -13.86
N LEU A 63 -1.85 10.39 -12.56
CA LEU A 63 -2.00 11.65 -11.85
C LEU A 63 -0.73 12.51 -11.92
N LEU A 64 0.44 11.89 -11.87
CA LEU A 64 1.72 12.59 -12.02
C LEU A 64 1.86 13.23 -13.40
N ASN A 65 1.47 12.52 -14.46
CA ASN A 65 1.49 13.07 -15.82
C ASN A 65 0.53 14.25 -15.98
N GLU A 66 -0.71 14.12 -15.52
CA GLU A 66 -1.71 15.20 -15.56
C GLU A 66 -1.22 16.44 -14.77
N ARG A 67 -0.56 16.22 -13.63
CA ARG A 67 0.07 17.29 -12.85
C ARG A 67 1.16 18.00 -13.65
N ASP A 68 2.00 17.25 -14.37
CA ASP A 68 3.11 17.82 -15.17
C ASP A 68 2.59 18.61 -16.37
N GLU A 69 1.54 18.12 -17.03
CA GLU A 69 0.84 18.86 -18.09
C GLU A 69 0.23 20.15 -17.54
N LEU A 70 -0.45 20.11 -16.39
CA LEU A 70 -1.03 21.29 -15.75
C LEU A 70 0.05 22.29 -15.32
N ALA A 71 1.19 21.82 -14.80
CA ALA A 71 2.31 22.67 -14.44
C ALA A 71 2.90 23.38 -15.66
N THR A 72 2.96 22.69 -16.81
CA THR A 72 3.41 23.26 -18.08
C THR A 72 2.43 24.32 -18.58
N MET A 73 1.13 24.03 -18.61
CA MET A 73 0.11 25.01 -18.98
C MET A 73 0.16 26.25 -18.08
N LEU A 74 0.30 26.05 -16.77
CA LEU A 74 0.41 27.16 -15.83
C LEU A 74 1.68 27.98 -16.05
N ALA A 75 2.82 27.35 -16.36
CA ALA A 75 4.05 28.08 -16.65
C ALA A 75 3.91 28.97 -17.90
N ASN A 76 3.24 28.48 -18.94
CA ASN A 76 2.96 29.26 -20.15
C ASN A 76 2.06 30.45 -19.84
N GLU A 77 0.92 30.25 -19.16
CA GLU A 77 0.01 31.34 -18.78
C GLU A 77 0.70 32.41 -17.91
N LYS A 78 1.61 31.97 -17.04
CA LYS A 78 2.44 32.86 -16.23
C LYS A 78 3.38 33.71 -17.09
N GLU A 79 4.00 33.12 -18.10
CA GLU A 79 4.85 33.85 -19.05
C GLU A 79 4.03 34.88 -19.84
N GLU A 80 2.85 34.49 -20.35
CA GLU A 80 1.93 35.39 -21.05
C GLU A 80 1.53 36.60 -20.20
N ALA A 81 1.15 36.35 -18.94
CA ALA A 81 0.76 37.41 -18.02
C ALA A 81 1.91 38.39 -17.75
N VAL A 82 3.15 37.91 -17.66
CA VAL A 82 4.34 38.79 -17.52
C VAL A 82 4.57 39.60 -18.79
N ARG A 83 4.40 38.99 -19.98
CA ARG A 83 4.51 39.71 -21.25
C ARG A 83 3.47 40.83 -21.35
N LEU A 84 2.22 40.56 -20.97
CA LEU A 84 1.15 41.56 -20.92
C LEU A 84 1.49 42.71 -19.96
N ALA A 85 1.89 42.39 -18.72
CA ALA A 85 2.28 43.38 -17.73
C ALA A 85 3.42 44.29 -18.23
N THR A 86 4.41 43.69 -18.90
CA THR A 86 5.53 44.42 -19.48
C THR A 86 5.07 45.40 -20.56
N VAL A 87 4.16 45.00 -21.44
CA VAL A 87 3.61 45.86 -22.50
C VAL A 87 2.83 47.04 -21.92
N LEU A 88 2.07 46.80 -20.85
CA LEU A 88 1.23 47.81 -20.20
C LEU A 88 1.97 48.64 -19.13
N GLY A 89 3.25 48.37 -18.90
CA GLY A 89 4.05 49.06 -17.88
C GLY A 89 3.65 48.73 -16.44
N VAL A 90 2.93 47.64 -16.22
CA VAL A 90 2.52 47.16 -14.89
C VAL A 90 3.71 46.51 -14.19
N SER A 91 3.96 46.91 -12.94
CA SER A 91 5.08 46.35 -12.16
C SER A 91 4.82 44.89 -11.76
N VAL A 92 5.77 44.01 -12.07
CA VAL A 92 5.74 42.58 -11.71
C VAL A 92 6.16 42.34 -10.25
N ARG A 93 6.72 43.37 -9.58
CA ARG A 93 7.16 43.32 -8.19
C ARG A 93 6.56 44.48 -7.41
N GLU A 94 6.04 44.17 -6.24
CA GLU A 94 5.54 45.17 -5.30
C GLU A 94 6.35 45.06 -4.02
N THR A 95 6.96 46.16 -3.58
CA THR A 95 7.76 46.31 -2.33
C THR A 95 8.27 45.00 -1.69
N GLY A 96 9.18 44.30 -2.38
CA GLY A 96 9.86 43.11 -1.84
C GLY A 96 9.17 41.76 -2.08
N TYR A 97 7.96 41.73 -2.66
CA TYR A 97 7.21 40.51 -2.97
C TYR A 97 6.90 40.39 -4.47
N VAL A 98 6.75 39.15 -4.95
CA VAL A 98 6.30 38.86 -6.31
C VAL A 98 4.78 38.91 -6.32
N VAL A 99 4.22 39.71 -7.23
CA VAL A 99 2.77 39.86 -7.39
C VAL A 99 2.19 38.55 -7.93
N SER A 100 1.04 38.12 -7.40
CA SER A 100 0.35 36.95 -7.94
C SER A 100 -0.14 37.21 -9.36
N TYR A 101 -0.12 36.20 -10.23
CA TYR A 101 -0.51 36.36 -11.63
C TYR A 101 -1.95 36.89 -11.82
N GLY A 102 -2.88 36.52 -10.94
CA GLY A 102 -4.25 37.05 -10.98
C GLY A 102 -4.31 38.55 -10.67
N VAL A 103 -3.56 39.01 -9.66
CA VAL A 103 -3.47 40.45 -9.32
C VAL A 103 -2.79 41.22 -10.45
N MET A 104 -1.73 40.66 -11.03
CA MET A 104 -1.03 41.28 -12.16
C MET A 104 -1.96 41.43 -13.37
N LEU A 105 -2.75 40.41 -13.72
CA LEU A 105 -3.73 40.50 -14.80
C LEU A 105 -4.83 41.53 -14.53
N GLN A 106 -5.26 41.66 -13.27
CA GLN A 106 -6.21 42.70 -12.89
C GLN A 106 -5.63 44.11 -13.06
N GLN A 107 -4.39 44.33 -12.63
CA GLN A 107 -3.69 45.60 -12.82
C GLN A 107 -3.47 45.92 -14.30
N CYS A 108 -3.18 44.92 -15.13
CA CYS A 108 -3.15 45.08 -16.58
C CYS A 108 -4.51 45.56 -17.13
N PHE A 109 -5.61 44.99 -16.65
CA PHE A 109 -6.95 45.39 -17.07
C PHE A 109 -7.27 46.83 -16.64
N GLU A 110 -6.93 47.22 -15.41
CA GLU A 110 -7.08 48.59 -14.92
C GLU A 110 -6.25 49.58 -15.75
N ALA A 111 -4.99 49.25 -16.04
CA ALA A 111 -4.11 50.09 -16.86
C ALA A 111 -4.61 50.27 -18.31
N LEU A 112 -5.29 49.26 -18.88
CA LEU A 112 -5.95 49.35 -20.19
C LEU A 112 -7.14 50.32 -20.15
N LEU A 113 -7.97 50.26 -19.09
CA LEU A 113 -9.12 51.14 -18.94
C LEU A 113 -8.74 52.62 -18.73
N GLU A 114 -7.57 52.89 -18.16
CA GLU A 114 -7.06 54.25 -17.98
C GLU A 114 -6.47 54.86 -19.27
N GLN A 115 -6.25 54.05 -20.31
CA GLN A 115 -5.73 54.50 -21.61
C GLN A 115 -6.84 54.84 -22.63
N ASP A 116 -8.10 54.54 -22.34
CA ASP A 116 -9.30 54.94 -23.11
C ASP A 116 -9.83 56.32 -22.69
#